data_AF-A0A7W1I9V9-F1
#
_entry.id   AF-A0A7W1I9V9-F1
#
_cell.length_a   1.000
_cell.length_b   1.000
_cell.length_c   1.000
_cell.angle_alpha   90.00
_cell.angle_beta   90.00
_cell.angle_gamma   90.00
#
_symmetry.space_group_name_H-M   'P 1'
#
loop_
_entity.id
_entity.type
_entity.pdbx_description
1 polymer ?
#
loop_
_entity_poly.entity_id
_entity_poly.type
_entity_poly.pdbx_seq_one_letter_code
_entity_poly.pdbx_strand_id
1 'polypeptide(L)'
;MEGRIMNCGDAREALLTADLTHERENGLMEMEQDELQLHIGSCEECGQVRAALFGSEKILSESLSAIPGRNSPEAISRVAYQARKRQRLVNWLFVPCGLIVLAIVAVLAYGRAAPVIRNLTAPPPAVEVQTFSLQCLSAEQAASLIRPYLPQPRNPMWQAEDFDVRPAVGELRAVTVRAPKEVLGQIPDLLKRYEADPSASCRLPSGRK
;
A
#
# COMPACT_ATOMS: atom_id res chain seq x y z
N MET A 1 44.30 51.39 -3.01
CA MET A 1 44.10 50.20 -2.15
C MET A 1 43.37 49.20 -3.00
N GLU A 2 44.09 48.24 -3.59
CA GLU A 2 43.47 47.13 -4.31
C GLU A 2 42.89 46.17 -3.27
N GLY A 3 41.58 46.23 -3.07
CA GLY A 3 40.85 45.29 -2.21
C GLY A 3 40.93 43.90 -2.84
N ARG A 4 41.45 42.94 -2.08
CA ARG A 4 41.46 41.53 -2.50
C ARG A 4 40.01 41.04 -2.43
N ILE A 5 39.45 40.63 -3.57
CA ILE A 5 38.10 40.06 -3.60
C ILE A 5 38.15 38.72 -2.86
N MET A 6 37.54 38.66 -1.67
CA MET A 6 37.43 37.44 -0.87
C MET A 6 36.67 36.37 -1.66
N ASN A 7 37.24 35.17 -1.75
CA ASN A 7 36.60 34.04 -2.42
C ASN A 7 35.71 33.26 -1.43
N CYS A 8 34.77 32.45 -1.93
CA CYS A 8 33.85 31.69 -1.08
C CYS A 8 34.54 30.68 -0.16
N GLY A 9 35.72 30.18 -0.55
CA GLY A 9 36.52 29.25 0.25
C GLY A 9 37.07 29.93 1.50
N ASP A 10 37.74 31.08 1.30
CA ASP A 10 38.29 31.92 2.36
C ASP A 10 37.16 32.42 3.29
N ALA A 11 36.02 32.84 2.71
CA ALA A 11 34.86 33.26 3.48
C ALA A 11 34.27 32.13 4.35
N ARG A 12 34.26 30.90 3.83
CA ARG A 12 33.77 29.72 4.57
C ARG A 12 34.75 29.29 5.65
N GLU A 13 36.05 29.35 5.38
CA GLU A 13 37.09 29.05 6.36
C GLU A 13 37.05 30.08 7.49
N ALA A 14 36.97 31.38 7.17
CA ALA A 14 36.79 32.46 8.14
C ALA A 14 35.51 32.28 8.98
N LEU A 15 34.38 31.88 8.38
CA LEU A 15 33.14 31.59 9.13
C LEU A 15 33.25 30.39 10.08
N LEU A 16 34.15 29.43 9.80
CA LEU A 16 34.34 28.22 10.61
C LEU A 16 35.39 28.41 11.70
N THR A 17 36.38 29.28 11.47
CA THR A 17 37.47 29.58 12.42
C THR A 17 37.18 30.79 13.29
N ALA A 18 36.25 31.67 12.89
CA ALA A 18 35.75 32.74 13.73
C ALA A 18 35.08 32.14 14.98
N ASP A 19 35.86 32.08 16.06
CA ASP A 19 35.33 31.85 17.39
C ASP A 19 34.56 33.11 17.78
N LEU A 20 33.26 33.13 17.47
CA LEU A 20 32.34 34.26 17.67
C LEU A 20 32.29 34.76 19.13
N THR A 21 32.84 33.99 20.08
CA THR A 21 32.92 34.37 21.49
C THR A 21 34.14 35.23 21.83
N HIS A 22 35.24 35.13 21.06
CA HIS A 22 36.51 35.79 21.38
C HIS A 22 36.81 37.03 20.53
N GLU A 23 36.16 37.18 19.38
CA GLU A 23 36.41 38.30 18.45
C GLU A 23 35.69 39.60 18.82
N ARG A 24 34.67 39.55 19.69
CA ARG A 24 33.96 40.75 20.15
C ARG A 24 34.80 41.65 21.06
N GLU A 25 35.90 41.14 21.61
CA GLU A 25 36.70 41.83 22.63
C GLU A 25 38.03 42.39 22.10
N ASN A 26 38.54 41.86 20.98
CA ASN A 26 39.80 42.31 20.38
C ASN A 26 39.56 43.00 19.04
N GLY A 27 39.47 44.33 19.06
CA GLY A 27 39.27 45.20 17.89
C GLY A 27 40.45 45.27 16.92
N LEU A 28 40.98 44.12 16.48
CA LEU A 28 42.09 44.02 15.52
C LEU A 28 41.74 43.26 14.22
N MET A 29 40.48 42.86 14.03
CA MET A 29 39.98 42.14 12.83
C MET A 29 38.86 42.91 12.10
N GLU A 30 38.79 44.24 12.27
CA GLU A 30 37.66 45.04 11.73
C GLU A 30 37.65 45.08 10.19
N MET A 31 38.82 45.11 9.53
CA MET A 31 38.91 45.11 8.06
C MET A 31 38.55 43.77 7.41
N GLU A 32 38.91 42.65 8.03
CA GLU A 32 38.62 41.30 7.49
C GLU A 32 37.15 40.92 7.71
N GLN A 33 36.54 41.42 8.80
CA GLN A 33 35.12 41.30 9.05
C GLN A 33 34.27 42.12 8.07
N ASP A 34 34.70 43.31 7.67
CA ASP A 34 33.98 44.12 6.67
C ASP A 34 33.98 43.46 5.28
N GLU A 35 35.11 42.89 4.84
CA GLU A 35 35.20 42.14 3.59
C GLU A 35 34.35 40.87 3.61
N LEU A 36 34.36 40.14 4.73
CA LEU A 36 33.52 38.96 4.94
C LEU A 36 32.03 39.32 4.95
N GLN A 37 31.63 40.38 5.65
CA GLN A 37 30.24 40.84 5.68
C GLN A 37 29.75 41.28 4.29
N LEU A 38 30.60 41.98 3.54
CA LEU A 38 30.29 42.43 2.19
C LEU A 38 30.18 41.24 1.22
N HIS A 39 31.06 40.25 1.34
CA HIS A 39 30.98 39.00 0.57
C HIS A 39 29.69 38.23 0.89
N ILE A 40 29.35 38.05 2.17
CA ILE A 40 28.13 37.33 2.59
C ILE A 40 26.85 38.05 2.15
N GLY A 41 26.85 39.39 2.13
CA GLY A 41 25.73 40.17 1.60
C GLY A 41 25.53 40.03 0.09
N SER A 42 26.59 39.65 -0.64
CA SER A 42 26.57 39.50 -2.10
C SER A 42 26.44 38.05 -2.58
N CYS A 43 26.88 37.07 -1.78
CA CYS A 43 26.91 35.65 -2.11
C CYS A 43 25.80 34.89 -1.36
N GLU A 44 24.80 34.40 -2.08
CA GLU A 44 23.64 33.72 -1.50
C GLU A 44 24.04 32.44 -0.74
N GLU A 45 24.98 31.65 -1.25
CA GLU A 45 25.44 30.41 -0.61
C GLU A 45 26.10 30.67 0.75
N CYS A 46 27.02 31.65 0.81
CA CYS A 46 27.66 32.05 2.06
C CYS A 46 26.66 32.68 3.04
N GLY A 47 25.67 33.42 2.52
CA GLY A 47 24.53 33.93 3.30
C GLY A 47 23.69 32.85 3.97
N GLN A 48 23.35 31.80 3.22
CA GLN A 48 22.59 30.66 3.74
C GLN A 48 23.38 29.88 4.80
N VAL A 49 24.68 29.67 4.59
CA VAL A 49 25.55 29.01 5.58
C VAL A 49 25.64 29.82 6.86
N ARG A 50 25.85 31.15 6.75
CA ARG A 50 25.84 32.04 7.92
C ARG A 50 24.52 31.97 8.67
N ALA A 51 23.39 32.06 7.97
CA ALA A 51 22.07 32.01 8.59
C ALA A 51 21.83 30.67 9.32
N ALA A 52 22.27 29.55 8.73
CA ALA A 52 22.18 28.24 9.35
C ALA A 52 23.04 28.13 10.62
N LEU A 53 24.29 28.63 10.58
CA LEU A 53 25.20 28.64 11.72
C LEU A 53 24.65 29.47 12.88
N PHE A 54 24.30 30.74 12.65
CA PHE A 54 23.70 31.60 13.68
C PHE A 54 22.35 31.07 14.17
N GLY A 55 21.55 30.44 13.29
CA GLY A 55 20.32 29.77 13.67
C GLY A 55 20.57 28.62 14.66
N SER A 56 21.56 27.77 14.37
CA SER A 56 21.94 26.67 15.26
C SER A 56 22.53 27.15 16.58
N GLU A 57 23.33 28.22 16.57
CA GLU A 57 23.90 28.83 17.78
C GLU A 57 22.81 29.45 18.65
N LYS A 58 21.82 30.11 18.05
CA LYS A 58 20.67 30.63 18.78
C LYS A 58 19.87 29.52 19.45
N ILE A 59 19.62 28.42 18.74
CA ILE A 59 18.92 27.26 19.30
C ILE A 59 19.74 26.61 20.43
N LEU A 60 21.06 26.50 20.25
CA LEU A 60 21.97 25.96 21.26
C LEU A 60 22.02 26.86 22.50
N SER A 61 22.16 28.18 22.33
CA SER A 61 22.18 29.13 23.45
C SER A 61 20.84 29.19 24.18
N GLU A 62 19.72 29.13 23.46
CA GLU A 62 18.38 29.07 24.04
C GLU A 62 18.17 27.76 24.83
N SER A 63 18.53 26.62 24.25
CA SER A 63 18.48 25.33 24.94
C SER A 63 19.42 25.23 26.14
N LEU A 64 20.59 25.86 26.09
CA LEU A 64 21.53 25.99 27.21
C LEU A 64 20.98 26.93 28.29
N SER A 65 20.26 27.99 27.91
CA SER A 65 19.63 28.93 28.85
C SER A 65 18.44 28.31 29.59
N ALA A 66 17.78 27.35 28.97
CA ALA A 66 16.69 26.58 29.57
C ALA A 66 17.17 25.53 30.60
N ILE A 67 18.48 25.33 30.75
CA ILE A 67 19.05 24.38 31.72
C ILE A 67 19.13 25.04 33.11
N PRO A 68 18.38 24.55 34.12
CA PRO A 68 18.54 25.04 35.49
C PRO A 68 19.93 24.69 36.03
N GLY A 69 20.68 25.70 36.49
CA GLY A 69 22.01 25.51 37.08
C GLY A 69 23.20 25.66 36.13
N ARG A 70 23.09 26.45 35.05
CA ARG A 70 24.14 26.73 34.03
C ARG A 70 25.56 26.98 34.58
N ASN A 71 25.67 27.50 35.80
CA ASN A 71 26.95 27.85 36.42
C ASN A 71 27.66 26.66 37.09
N SER A 72 27.05 25.47 37.12
CA SER A 72 27.69 24.26 37.61
C SER A 72 27.87 23.24 36.47
N PRO A 73 29.13 22.80 36.19
CA PRO A 73 29.39 21.79 35.16
C PRO A 73 28.69 20.44 35.47
N GLU A 74 28.33 20.21 36.73
CA GLU A 74 27.57 19.05 37.17
C GLU A 74 26.09 19.07 36.74
N ALA A 75 25.45 20.24 36.66
CA ALA A 75 24.06 20.33 36.21
C ALA A 75 23.93 20.01 34.71
N ILE A 76 24.87 20.49 33.91
CA ILE A 76 24.92 20.25 32.46
C ILE A 76 25.14 18.76 32.17
N SER A 77 26.06 18.11 32.87
CA SER A 77 26.33 16.67 32.68
C SER A 77 25.16 15.78 33.11
N ARG A 78 24.41 16.15 34.16
CA ARG A 78 23.20 15.43 34.58
C ARG A 78 22.08 15.51 33.56
N VAL A 79 21.85 16.68 32.98
CA VAL A 79 20.80 16.87 31.96
C VAL A 79 21.17 16.13 30.66
N ALA A 80 22.43 16.22 30.23
CA ALA A 80 22.92 15.45 29.08
C ALA A 80 22.81 13.93 29.31
N TYR A 81 23.14 13.46 30.52
CA TYR A 81 23.02 12.04 30.89
C TYR A 81 21.55 11.58 30.90
N GLN A 82 20.63 12.37 31.46
CA GLN A 82 19.20 12.06 31.50
C GLN A 82 18.59 12.03 30.08
N ALA A 83 18.94 12.99 29.22
CA ALA A 83 18.51 13.00 27.83
C ALA A 83 18.98 11.74 27.08
N ARG A 84 20.26 11.36 27.25
CA ARG A 84 20.83 10.16 26.64
C ARG A 84 20.20 8.87 27.17
N LYS A 85 19.88 8.81 28.45
CA LYS A 85 19.17 7.68 29.07
C LYS A 85 17.76 7.53 28.50
N ARG A 86 17.05 8.64 28.30
CA ARG A 86 15.70 8.65 27.71
C ARG A 86 15.71 8.20 26.25
N GLN A 87 16.65 8.69 25.44
CA GLN A 87 16.84 8.22 24.07
C GLN A 87 17.16 6.73 23.98
N ARG A 88 18.03 6.22 24.86
CA ARG A 88 18.32 4.78 24.92
C ARG A 88 17.06 3.98 25.22
N LEU A 89 16.27 4.37 26.22
CA LEU A 89 15.02 3.68 26.56
C LEU A 89 14.00 3.72 25.42
N VAL A 90 13.84 4.86 24.77
CA VAL A 90 12.93 5.00 23.62
C VAL A 90 13.38 4.10 22.48
N ASN A 91 14.65 4.13 22.09
CA ASN A 91 15.15 3.27 21.02
C ASN A 91 15.06 1.78 21.36
N TRP A 92 15.27 1.40 22.62
CA TRP A 92 15.23 0.00 23.03
C TRP A 92 13.81 -0.58 23.06
N LEU A 93 12.79 0.25 23.37
CA LEU A 93 11.41 -0.21 23.51
C LEU A 93 10.58 0.02 22.24
N PHE A 94 10.66 1.20 21.63
CA PHE A 94 9.75 1.58 20.54
C PHE A 94 10.18 1.03 19.18
N VAL A 95 11.48 0.95 18.90
CA VAL A 95 11.98 0.45 17.62
C VAL A 95 11.60 -1.02 17.39
N PRO A 96 11.83 -1.97 18.32
CA PRO A 96 11.44 -3.36 18.10
C PRO A 96 9.92 -3.52 18.06
N CYS A 97 9.15 -2.82 18.91
CA CYS A 97 7.68 -2.86 18.86
C CYS A 97 7.13 -2.36 17.52
N GLY A 98 7.69 -1.27 16.97
CA GLY A 98 7.28 -0.75 15.66
C GLY A 98 7.53 -1.75 14.53
N LEU A 99 8.70 -2.40 14.52
CA LEU A 99 9.02 -3.43 13.53
C LEU A 99 8.10 -4.65 13.61
N ILE A 100 7.77 -5.10 14.83
CA ILE A 100 6.86 -6.23 15.04
C ILE A 100 5.46 -5.90 14.50
N VAL A 101 4.93 -4.72 14.82
CA VAL A 101 3.61 -4.30 14.32
C VAL A 101 3.61 -4.25 12.79
N LEU A 102 4.66 -3.69 12.19
CA LEU A 102 4.77 -3.60 10.73
C LEU A 102 4.85 -4.98 10.07
N ALA A 103 5.57 -5.92 10.67
CA ALA A 103 5.62 -7.31 10.21
C ALA A 103 4.25 -8.00 10.29
N ILE A 104 3.51 -7.81 11.38
CA ILE A 104 2.16 -8.38 11.54
C ILE A 104 1.21 -7.83 10.48
N VAL A 105 1.22 -6.51 10.25
CA VAL A 105 0.39 -5.87 9.22
C VAL A 105 0.74 -6.40 7.83
N ALA A 106 2.03 -6.55 7.53
CA ALA A 106 2.47 -7.10 6.24
C ALA A 106 1.99 -8.56 6.03
N VAL A 107 2.10 -9.41 7.05
CA VAL A 107 1.63 -10.81 6.99
C VAL A 107 0.11 -10.87 6.79
N LEU A 108 -0.65 -10.05 7.53
CA LEU A 108 -2.11 -9.99 7.39
C LEU A 108 -2.53 -9.48 6.00
N ALA A 109 -1.84 -8.47 5.47
CA ALA A 109 -2.09 -7.96 4.13
C ALA A 109 -1.80 -9.02 3.06
N TYR A 110 -0.66 -9.70 3.15
CA TYR A 110 -0.28 -10.75 2.21
C TYR A 110 -1.23 -11.95 2.26
N GLY A 111 -1.61 -12.39 3.47
CA GLY A 111 -2.55 -13.50 3.67
C GLY A 111 -3.93 -13.26 3.06
N ARG A 112 -4.40 -12.00 3.04
CA ARG A 112 -5.68 -11.64 2.40
C ARG A 112 -5.56 -11.42 0.90
N ALA A 113 -4.44 -10.91 0.40
CA ALA A 113 -4.23 -10.65 -1.02
C ALA A 113 -3.93 -11.93 -1.82
N ALA A 114 -3.18 -12.88 -1.25
CA ALA A 114 -2.77 -14.11 -1.91
C ALA A 114 -3.92 -14.93 -2.54
N PRO A 115 -5.05 -15.21 -1.87
CA PRO A 115 -6.15 -15.98 -2.47
C PRO A 115 -6.81 -15.22 -3.63
N VAL A 116 -6.90 -13.89 -3.56
CA VAL A 116 -7.49 -13.06 -4.61
C VAL A 116 -6.62 -13.11 -5.87
N ILE A 117 -5.31 -12.94 -5.72
CA ILE A 117 -4.36 -12.99 -6.85
C ILE A 117 -4.34 -14.39 -7.48
N ARG A 118 -4.37 -15.45 -6.65
CA ARG A 118 -4.39 -16.83 -7.14
C ARG A 118 -5.65 -17.16 -7.95
N ASN A 119 -6.80 -16.64 -7.54
CA ASN A 119 -8.05 -16.82 -8.30
C ASN A 119 -8.04 -16.04 -9.63
N LEU A 120 -7.31 -14.93 -9.72
CA LEU A 120 -7.16 -14.15 -10.94
C LEU A 120 -6.18 -14.78 -11.94
N THR A 121 -5.14 -15.46 -11.47
CA THR A 121 -4.08 -16.06 -12.30
C THR A 121 -4.27 -17.54 -12.61
N ALA A 122 -5.25 -18.20 -12.01
CA ALA A 122 -5.58 -19.58 -12.35
C ALA A 122 -5.98 -19.69 -13.84
N PRO A 123 -5.66 -20.81 -14.51
CA PRO A 123 -6.20 -21.05 -15.84
C PRO A 123 -7.72 -21.23 -15.78
N PRO A 124 -8.48 -20.74 -16.78
CA PRO A 124 -9.93 -20.92 -16.81
C PRO A 124 -10.29 -22.41 -16.85
N PRO A 125 -11.40 -22.83 -16.22
CA PRO A 125 -11.86 -24.21 -16.31
C PRO A 125 -12.18 -24.58 -17.76
N ALA A 126 -11.91 -25.83 -18.15
CA ALA A 126 -12.26 -26.32 -19.48
C ALA A 126 -13.78 -26.40 -19.60
N VAL A 127 -14.35 -25.58 -20.49
CA VAL A 127 -15.80 -25.53 -20.75
C VAL A 127 -16.13 -26.42 -21.93
N GLU A 128 -17.07 -27.34 -21.75
CA GLU A 128 -17.58 -28.21 -22.80
C GLU A 128 -19.05 -27.86 -23.08
N VAL A 129 -19.50 -28.16 -24.29
CA VAL A 129 -20.91 -28.04 -24.69
C VAL A 129 -21.45 -29.44 -24.89
N GLN A 130 -22.48 -29.82 -24.13
CA GLN A 130 -23.17 -31.09 -24.29
C GLN A 130 -24.66 -30.88 -24.45
N THR A 131 -25.28 -31.71 -25.30
CA THR A 131 -26.71 -31.71 -25.53
C THR A 131 -27.32 -32.95 -24.91
N PHE A 132 -28.30 -32.76 -24.03
CA PHE A 132 -29.02 -33.83 -23.37
C PHE A 132 -30.40 -33.96 -24.00
N SER A 133 -30.78 -35.18 -24.38
CA SER A 133 -32.16 -35.48 -24.77
C SER A 133 -33.05 -35.61 -23.55
N LEU A 134 -34.29 -35.14 -23.68
CA LEU A 134 -35.32 -35.15 -22.65
C LEU A 134 -36.40 -36.13 -23.08
N GLN A 135 -36.94 -36.91 -22.13
CA GLN A 135 -38.00 -37.86 -22.43
C GLN A 135 -39.36 -37.17 -22.34
N CYS A 136 -39.56 -36.42 -21.27
CA CYS A 136 -40.88 -35.91 -20.93
C CYS A 136 -40.90 -34.40 -20.67
N LEU A 137 -39.78 -33.82 -20.23
CA LEU A 137 -39.67 -32.40 -19.94
C LEU A 137 -39.62 -31.56 -21.23
N SER A 138 -40.20 -30.35 -21.20
CA SER A 138 -39.97 -29.35 -22.26
C SER A 138 -38.56 -28.78 -22.15
N ALA A 139 -37.99 -28.36 -23.28
CA ALA A 139 -36.65 -27.78 -23.33
C ALA A 139 -36.54 -26.51 -22.44
N GLU A 140 -37.58 -25.67 -22.40
CA GLU A 140 -37.62 -24.47 -21.55
C GLU A 140 -37.65 -24.81 -20.07
N GLN A 141 -38.45 -25.80 -19.68
CA GLN A 141 -38.55 -26.21 -18.29
C GLN A 141 -37.24 -26.85 -17.83
N ALA A 142 -36.60 -27.67 -18.66
CA ALA A 142 -35.30 -28.26 -18.36
C ALA A 142 -34.23 -27.17 -18.21
N ALA A 143 -34.24 -26.16 -19.09
CA ALA A 143 -33.33 -25.03 -18.98
C ALA A 143 -33.53 -24.25 -17.67
N SER A 144 -34.79 -24.02 -17.27
CA SER A 144 -35.12 -23.35 -16.00
C SER A 144 -34.69 -24.14 -14.76
N LEU A 145 -34.73 -25.47 -14.82
CA LEU A 145 -34.32 -26.36 -13.73
C LEU A 145 -32.80 -26.46 -13.60
N ILE A 146 -32.07 -26.44 -14.72
CA ILE A 146 -30.61 -26.58 -14.71
C ILE A 146 -29.92 -25.25 -14.35
N ARG A 147 -30.48 -24.11 -14.76
CA ARG A 147 -29.86 -22.78 -14.60
C ARG A 147 -29.40 -22.47 -13.15
N PRO A 148 -30.13 -22.79 -12.07
CA PRO A 148 -29.67 -22.57 -10.69
C PRO A 148 -28.46 -23.42 -10.27
N TYR A 149 -28.18 -24.52 -10.97
CA TYR A 149 -27.06 -25.43 -10.68
C TYR A 149 -25.79 -25.07 -11.46
N LEU A 150 -25.87 -24.11 -12.39
CA LEU A 150 -24.68 -23.60 -13.05
C LEU A 150 -23.85 -22.77 -12.06
N PRO A 151 -22.52 -22.98 -12.00
CA PRO A 151 -21.66 -22.15 -11.19
C PRO A 151 -21.75 -20.71 -11.66
N GLN A 152 -21.77 -19.76 -10.74
CA GLN A 152 -21.60 -18.36 -11.11
C GLN A 152 -20.12 -18.11 -11.46
N PRO A 153 -19.83 -17.37 -12.53
CA PRO A 153 -18.46 -17.02 -12.89
C PRO A 153 -17.81 -16.32 -11.70
N ARG A 154 -16.74 -16.93 -11.17
CA ARG A 154 -16.02 -16.39 -10.00
C ARG A 154 -15.02 -15.30 -10.42
N ASN A 155 -14.61 -15.32 -11.68
CA ASN A 155 -13.63 -14.40 -12.21
C ASN A 155 -14.22 -13.58 -13.37
N PRO A 156 -14.45 -12.26 -13.19
CA PRO A 156 -15.00 -11.42 -14.25
C PRO A 156 -14.07 -11.27 -15.46
N MET A 157 -12.79 -11.65 -15.36
CA MET A 157 -11.87 -11.62 -16.51
C MET A 157 -11.97 -12.86 -17.41
N TRP A 158 -12.60 -13.94 -16.95
CA TRP A 158 -12.76 -15.14 -17.78
C TRP A 158 -14.07 -15.05 -18.57
N GLN A 159 -14.05 -14.33 -19.69
CA GLN A 159 -15.18 -14.26 -20.64
C GLN A 159 -15.58 -15.64 -21.21
N ALA A 160 -14.73 -16.67 -21.04
CA ALA A 160 -15.03 -18.05 -21.41
C ALA A 160 -15.98 -18.77 -20.42
N GLU A 161 -16.20 -18.23 -19.22
CA GLU A 161 -17.12 -18.76 -18.19
C GLU A 161 -18.60 -18.38 -18.41
N ASP A 162 -19.00 -17.94 -19.61
CA ASP A 162 -20.42 -17.79 -19.95
C ASP A 162 -21.08 -19.17 -20.00
N PHE A 163 -21.41 -19.68 -18.81
CA PHE A 163 -22.19 -20.88 -18.60
C PHE A 163 -23.62 -20.58 -19.01
N ASP A 164 -24.11 -21.32 -19.99
CA ASP A 164 -25.41 -21.07 -20.56
C ASP A 164 -26.17 -22.38 -20.71
N VAL A 165 -27.48 -22.28 -20.55
CA VAL A 165 -28.41 -23.37 -20.85
C VAL A 165 -29.34 -22.87 -21.93
N ARG A 166 -29.21 -23.46 -23.11
CA ARG A 166 -30.05 -23.15 -24.26
C ARG A 166 -31.04 -24.28 -24.49
N PRO A 167 -32.35 -24.00 -24.47
CA PRO A 167 -33.31 -24.98 -24.96
C PRO A 167 -33.04 -25.27 -26.44
N ALA A 168 -33.15 -26.53 -26.86
CA ALA A 168 -33.07 -26.84 -28.28
C ALA A 168 -34.22 -26.14 -29.02
N VAL A 169 -33.92 -25.58 -30.18
CA VAL A 169 -34.89 -24.85 -30.99
C VAL A 169 -35.77 -25.85 -31.76
N GLY A 170 -37.09 -25.67 -31.73
CA GLY A 170 -38.07 -26.50 -32.43
C GLY A 170 -38.77 -27.53 -31.51
N GLU A 171 -39.34 -28.58 -32.11
CA GLU A 171 -40.02 -29.67 -31.36
C GLU A 171 -39.03 -30.67 -30.70
N LEU A 172 -37.73 -30.39 -30.78
CA LEU A 172 -36.69 -31.21 -30.18
C LEU A 172 -36.75 -31.09 -28.65
N ARG A 173 -37.10 -32.20 -28.00
CA ARG A 173 -37.01 -32.34 -26.54
C ARG A 173 -35.55 -32.54 -26.15
N ALA A 174 -34.77 -31.47 -26.20
CA ALA A 174 -33.37 -31.48 -25.83
C ALA A 174 -32.94 -30.14 -25.22
N VAL A 175 -31.89 -30.18 -24.41
CA VAL A 175 -31.29 -29.01 -23.79
C VAL A 175 -29.78 -29.04 -24.01
N THR A 176 -29.23 -27.92 -24.48
CA THR A 176 -27.79 -27.76 -24.67
C THR A 176 -27.23 -26.98 -23.50
N VAL A 177 -26.26 -27.55 -22.81
CA VAL A 177 -25.63 -26.96 -21.63
C VAL A 177 -24.15 -26.72 -21.93
N ARG A 178 -23.70 -25.50 -21.64
CA ARG A 178 -22.29 -25.10 -21.71
C ARG A 178 -21.78 -24.94 -20.27
N ALA A 179 -20.97 -25.87 -19.80
CA ALA A 179 -20.50 -25.91 -18.41
C ALA A 179 -19.17 -26.69 -18.27
N PRO A 180 -18.50 -26.61 -17.11
CA PRO A 180 -17.35 -27.47 -16.82
C PRO A 180 -17.76 -28.94 -16.77
N LYS A 181 -16.84 -29.84 -17.09
CA LYS A 181 -17.09 -31.29 -17.18
C LYS A 181 -17.65 -31.88 -15.89
N GLU A 182 -17.24 -31.35 -14.74
CA GLU A 182 -17.71 -31.77 -13.41
C GLU A 182 -19.20 -31.49 -13.21
N VAL A 183 -19.69 -30.39 -13.80
CA VAL A 183 -21.10 -30.01 -13.75
C VAL A 183 -21.90 -30.82 -14.77
N LEU A 184 -21.38 -30.96 -16.00
CA LEU A 184 -22.03 -31.75 -17.06
C LEU A 184 -22.28 -33.21 -16.64
N GLY A 185 -21.37 -33.82 -15.87
CA GLY A 185 -21.54 -35.18 -15.35
C GLY A 185 -22.72 -35.37 -14.40
N GLN A 186 -23.21 -34.29 -13.75
CA GLN A 186 -24.30 -34.35 -12.76
C GLN A 186 -25.68 -34.09 -13.37
N ILE A 187 -25.72 -33.48 -14.55
CA ILE A 187 -26.97 -33.07 -15.23
C ILE A 187 -27.85 -34.27 -15.60
N PRO A 188 -27.33 -35.40 -16.14
CA PRO A 188 -28.17 -36.54 -16.46
C PRO A 188 -28.93 -37.12 -15.26
N ASP A 189 -28.28 -37.23 -14.11
CA ASP A 189 -28.89 -37.73 -12.88
C ASP A 189 -29.95 -36.76 -12.34
N LEU A 190 -29.70 -35.46 -12.47
CA LEU A 190 -30.64 -34.41 -12.08
C LEU A 190 -31.89 -34.46 -12.95
N LEU A 191 -31.72 -34.48 -14.28
CA LEU A 191 -32.81 -34.62 -15.23
C LEU A 191 -33.63 -35.90 -14.96
N LYS A 192 -32.96 -37.04 -14.76
CA LYS A 192 -33.62 -38.31 -14.47
C LYS A 192 -34.45 -38.28 -13.19
N ARG A 193 -33.98 -37.59 -12.13
CA ARG A 193 -34.75 -37.42 -10.88
C ARG A 193 -35.99 -36.58 -11.10
N TYR A 194 -35.89 -35.48 -11.84
CA TYR A 194 -37.04 -34.62 -12.14
C TYR A 194 -38.04 -35.31 -13.06
N GLU A 195 -37.60 -36.11 -14.03
CA GLU A 195 -38.49 -36.89 -14.90
C GLU A 195 -39.17 -38.06 -14.17
N ALA A 196 -38.55 -38.58 -13.10
CA ALA A 196 -39.12 -39.64 -12.27
C ALA A 196 -40.15 -39.14 -11.24
N ASP A 197 -40.19 -37.83 -10.96
CA ASP A 197 -41.10 -37.25 -9.97
C ASP A 197 -42.55 -37.35 -10.47
N PRO A 198 -43.48 -38.01 -9.74
CA PRO A 198 -44.87 -38.13 -10.13
C PRO A 198 -45.60 -36.78 -10.23
N SER A 199 -45.07 -35.73 -9.60
CA SER A 199 -45.58 -34.36 -9.67
C SER A 199 -45.01 -33.55 -10.85
N ALA A 200 -44.06 -34.11 -11.59
CA ALA A 200 -43.51 -33.45 -12.77
C ALA A 200 -44.58 -33.24 -13.85
N SER A 201 -44.52 -32.07 -14.50
CA SER A 201 -45.40 -31.60 -15.57
C SER A 201 -45.66 -32.61 -16.69
N CYS A 202 -44.80 -33.60 -16.84
CA CYS A 202 -44.93 -34.74 -17.73
C CYS A 202 -46.20 -35.61 -17.52
N ARG A 203 -46.80 -35.58 -16.31
CA ARG A 203 -47.98 -36.41 -15.97
C ARG A 203 -49.27 -35.62 -15.79
N LEU A 204 -49.21 -34.29 -15.86
CA LEU A 204 -50.41 -33.47 -15.87
C LEU A 204 -50.99 -33.52 -17.30
N PRO A 205 -52.23 -34.01 -17.50
CA PRO A 205 -52.82 -34.03 -18.82
C PRO A 205 -52.85 -32.60 -19.35
N SER A 206 -52.26 -32.37 -20.53
CA SER A 206 -52.23 -31.06 -21.16
C SER A 206 -53.67 -30.56 -21.27
N GLY A 207 -54.03 -29.57 -20.47
CA GLY A 207 -55.30 -28.88 -20.59
C GLY A 207 -55.34 -28.21 -21.96
N ARG A 208 -56.00 -28.85 -22.92
CA ARG A 208 -56.39 -28.22 -24.19
C ARG A 208 -57.17 -26.96 -23.87
N LYS A 209 -56.72 -25.83 -24.39
CA LYS A 209 -57.58 -24.71 -24.79
C LYS A 209 -57.50 -24.61 -26.30
#